data_AF-A0ABD5DH44-F1
#
_entry.id   AF-A0ABD5DH44-F1
#
_cell.length_a   1.000
_cell.length_b   1.000
_cell.length_c   1.000
_cell.angle_alpha   90.00
_cell.angle_beta   90.00
_cell.angle_gamma   90.00
#
_symmetry.space_group_name_H-M   'P 1'
#
loop_
_entity.id
_entity.type
_entity.pdbx_description
1 polymer ?
#
loop_
_entity_poly.entity_id
_entity_poly.type
_entity_poly.pdbx_seq_one_letter_code
_entity_poly.pdbx_strand_id
1 'polypeptide(L)'
;GLSNYWGYNPLAWFALDPRYASDPDRALDEFRDAVKALHAAGIEVILDIVLNHSAEIDLDGPTVSLRGIDNRSYYWVREDGDYHNWTGCGNTLNL
;
A
#
# COMPACT_ATOMS: atom_id res chain seq x y z
N GLY A 1 3.99 8.15 -20.14
CA GLY A 1 4.04 8.74 -18.79
C GLY A 1 5.10 8.06 -17.96
N LEU A 2 5.27 8.46 -16.70
CA LEU A 2 6.11 7.76 -15.72
C LEU A 2 5.28 6.70 -14.96
N SER A 3 5.93 5.86 -14.17
CA SER A 3 5.30 4.87 -13.30
C SER A 3 5.86 4.95 -11.88
N ASN A 4 5.05 4.52 -10.90
CA ASN A 4 5.55 4.34 -9.53
C ASN A 4 6.40 3.06 -9.47
N TYR A 5 7.72 3.26 -9.45
CA TYR A 5 8.73 2.19 -9.42
C TYR A 5 8.97 1.66 -8.00
N TRP A 6 9.09 2.55 -7.00
CA TRP A 6 9.41 2.17 -5.62
C TRP A 6 8.24 1.53 -4.86
N GLY A 7 6.99 1.82 -5.24
CA GLY A 7 5.81 1.18 -4.65
C GLY A 7 5.31 1.79 -3.33
N TYR A 8 5.88 2.90 -2.85
CA TYR A 8 5.36 3.66 -1.69
C TYR A 8 4.06 4.41 -2.03
N ASN A 9 3.02 3.66 -2.42
CA ASN A 9 1.67 4.14 -2.73
C ASN A 9 0.68 2.94 -2.65
N PRO A 10 0.46 2.35 -1.46
CA PRO A 10 -0.28 1.11 -1.31
C PRO A 10 -1.79 1.29 -1.53
N LEU A 11 -2.40 0.37 -2.27
CA LEU A 11 -3.87 0.29 -2.45
C LEU A 11 -4.50 -0.81 -1.57
N ALA A 12 -3.86 -1.98 -1.52
CA ALA A 12 -4.39 -3.17 -0.86
C ALA A 12 -3.29 -3.87 -0.06
N TRP A 13 -3.22 -3.60 1.24
CA TRP A 13 -2.17 -4.10 2.14
C TRP A 13 -2.10 -5.62 2.29
N PHE A 14 -3.18 -6.33 1.98
CA PHE A 14 -3.27 -7.79 2.09
C PHE A 14 -3.03 -8.51 0.76
N ALA A 15 -2.82 -7.77 -0.33
CA ALA A 15 -2.51 -8.32 -1.64
C ALA A 15 -1.02 -8.14 -1.94
N LEU A 16 -0.41 -9.14 -2.60
CA LEU A 16 0.93 -8.99 -3.14
C LEU A 16 0.87 -8.20 -4.46
N ASP A 17 1.87 -7.37 -4.75
CA ASP A 17 1.96 -6.65 -6.02
C ASP A 17 2.20 -7.64 -7.19
N PRO A 18 1.21 -7.84 -8.09
CA PRO A 18 1.32 -8.82 -9.16
C PRO A 18 2.38 -8.44 -10.20
N ARG A 19 2.85 -7.18 -10.24
CA ARG A 19 3.85 -6.71 -11.20
C ARG A 19 5.24 -7.32 -10.97
N TYR A 20 5.49 -7.86 -9.78
CA TYR A 20 6.75 -8.51 -9.44
C TYR A 20 6.72 -10.04 -9.60
N ALA A 21 5.54 -10.62 -9.85
CA ALA A 21 5.39 -12.04 -10.06
C ALA A 21 5.78 -12.43 -11.50
N SER A 22 6.32 -13.63 -11.66
CA SER A 22 6.51 -14.24 -12.98
C SER A 22 5.16 -14.69 -13.55
N ASP A 23 4.30 -15.24 -12.70
CA ASP A 23 2.88 -15.51 -12.97
C ASP A 23 2.00 -14.70 -12.01
N PRO A 24 1.39 -13.59 -12.47
CA PRO A 24 0.53 -12.73 -11.65
C PRO A 24 -0.59 -13.45 -10.89
N ASP A 25 -1.17 -14.51 -11.48
CA ASP A 25 -2.27 -15.25 -10.83
C ASP A 25 -1.77 -16.15 -9.68
N ARG A 26 -0.45 -16.36 -9.61
CA ARG A 26 0.22 -17.19 -8.61
C ARG A 26 1.18 -16.39 -7.72
N ALA A 27 1.13 -15.07 -7.76
CA ALA A 27 2.04 -14.16 -7.08
C ALA A 27 2.30 -14.54 -5.60
N LEU A 28 1.24 -14.88 -4.86
CA LEU A 28 1.34 -15.30 -3.46
C LEU A 28 2.13 -16.61 -3.27
N ASP A 29 1.92 -17.59 -4.14
CA ASP A 29 2.66 -18.86 -4.11
C ASP A 29 4.13 -18.63 -4.42
N GLU A 30 4.41 -17.86 -5.49
CA GLU A 30 5.77 -17.55 -5.92
C GLU A 30 6.57 -16.83 -4.84
N PHE A 31 5.98 -15.83 -4.18
CA PHE A 31 6.65 -15.13 -3.10
C PHE A 31 6.93 -16.07 -1.91
N ARG A 32 5.98 -16.93 -1.54
CA ARG A 32 6.19 -17.92 -0.47
C ARG A 32 7.30 -18.91 -0.81
N ASP A 33 7.41 -19.33 -2.06
CA ASP A 33 8.46 -20.25 -2.49
C ASP A 33 9.83 -19.58 -2.48
N ALA A 34 9.94 -18.30 -2.88
CA ALA A 34 11.15 -17.52 -2.74
C ALA A 34 11.57 -17.36 -1.27
N VAL A 35 10.63 -17.02 -0.37
CA VAL A 35 10.87 -16.90 1.08
C VAL A 35 11.36 -18.23 1.67
N LYS A 36 10.75 -19.37 1.32
CA LYS A 36 11.21 -20.70 1.77
C LYS A 36 12.65 -20.97 1.35
N ALA A 37 13.02 -20.64 0.11
CA ALA A 37 14.38 -20.82 -0.39
C ALA A 37 15.40 -19.92 0.34
N LEU A 38 15.05 -18.66 0.59
CA LEU A 38 15.88 -17.73 1.37
C LEU A 38 16.09 -18.22 2.81
N HIS A 39 15.02 -18.67 3.47
CA HIS A 39 15.12 -19.24 4.82
C HIS A 39 15.96 -20.51 4.87
N ALA A 40 15.85 -21.40 3.86
CA ALA A 40 16.71 -22.58 3.76
C ALA A 40 18.20 -22.23 3.62
N ALA A 41 18.50 -21.04 3.08
CA ALA A 41 19.85 -20.49 2.99
C ALA A 41 20.26 -19.65 4.21
N GLY A 42 19.41 -19.55 5.25
CA GLY A 42 19.70 -18.77 6.45
C GLY A 42 19.57 -17.25 6.26
N ILE A 43 18.80 -16.80 5.26
CA ILE A 43 18.56 -15.38 4.97
C ILE A 43 17.15 -15.02 5.42
N GLU A 44 17.02 -14.03 6.30
CA GLU A 44 15.72 -13.49 6.72
C GLU A 44 15.11 -12.57 5.65
N VAL A 45 13.79 -12.41 5.70
CA VAL A 45 13.03 -11.53 4.80
C VAL A 45 12.31 -10.46 5.61
N ILE A 46 12.63 -9.20 5.32
CA ILE A 46 11.99 -8.02 5.91
C ILE A 46 11.23 -7.31 4.80
N LEU A 47 9.96 -6.99 5.06
CA LEU A 47 9.13 -6.22 4.13
C LEU A 47 9.07 -4.77 4.58
N ASP A 48 9.42 -3.85 3.68
CA ASP A 48 9.08 -2.44 3.86
C ASP A 48 7.57 -2.27 3.67
N ILE A 49 6.90 -1.67 4.65
CA ILE A 49 5.45 -1.52 4.66
C ILE A 49 5.04 -0.08 4.97
N VAL A 50 4.21 0.48 4.09
CA VAL A 50 3.64 1.81 4.26
C VAL A 50 2.27 1.67 4.90
N LEU A 51 2.17 2.01 6.18
CA LEU A 51 0.89 2.07 6.92
C LEU A 51 0.45 3.50 7.24
N ASN A 52 1.17 4.50 6.73
CA ASN A 52 0.91 5.90 7.06
C ASN A 52 -0.01 6.62 6.05
N HIS A 53 -0.08 6.18 4.79
CA HIS A 53 -0.96 6.73 3.75
C HIS A 53 -1.40 5.65 2.75
N SER A 54 -2.36 6.00 1.88
CA SER A 54 -2.89 5.14 0.82
C SER A 54 -2.76 5.75 -0.58
N ALA A 55 -2.99 4.91 -1.59
CA ALA A 55 -3.09 5.29 -3.01
C ALA A 55 -4.28 6.20 -3.37
N GLU A 56 -5.15 6.56 -2.42
CA GLU A 56 -6.25 7.50 -2.64
C GLU A 56 -5.82 8.97 -2.62
N ILE A 57 -4.56 9.26 -2.23
CA ILE A 57 -3.95 10.61 -2.22
C ILE A 57 -4.85 11.62 -1.48
N ASP A 58 -4.96 12.86 -1.95
CA ASP A 58 -5.81 13.92 -1.41
C ASP A 58 -7.21 13.89 -2.04
N LEU A 59 -8.01 14.93 -1.79
CA LEU A 59 -9.39 15.04 -2.29
C LEU A 59 -9.52 14.94 -3.82
N ASP A 60 -8.48 15.31 -4.58
CA ASP A 60 -8.45 15.21 -6.05
C ASP A 60 -8.02 13.81 -6.54
N GLY A 61 -7.54 12.97 -5.61
CA GLY A 61 -7.18 11.58 -5.86
C GLY A 61 -8.39 10.65 -6.11
N PRO A 62 -8.12 9.41 -6.56
CA PRO A 62 -9.16 8.46 -6.87
C PRO A 62 -9.86 7.93 -5.60
N THR A 63 -11.14 7.56 -5.73
CA THR A 63 -11.87 6.80 -4.70
C THR A 63 -11.93 5.35 -5.11
N VAL A 64 -11.23 4.48 -4.39
CA VAL A 64 -11.03 3.07 -4.75
C VAL A 64 -11.20 2.11 -3.57
N SER A 65 -11.14 2.58 -2.33
CA SER A 65 -11.30 1.74 -1.14
C SER A 65 -11.77 2.57 0.07
N LEU A 66 -10.84 2.97 0.94
CA LEU A 66 -11.12 3.45 2.30
C LEU A 66 -12.01 4.70 2.32
N ARG A 67 -11.76 5.65 1.40
CA ARG A 67 -12.54 6.88 1.24
C ARG A 67 -14.01 6.58 0.95
N GLY A 68 -14.28 5.59 0.11
CA GLY A 68 -15.64 5.20 -0.25
C GLY A 68 -16.35 4.34 0.80
N ILE A 69 -15.59 3.62 1.62
CA ILE A 69 -16.12 2.73 2.67
C ILE A 69 -16.45 3.55 3.93
N ASP A 70 -15.45 4.22 4.50
CA ASP A 70 -15.62 5.08 5.68
C ASP A 70 -14.45 6.08 5.81
N ASN A 71 -14.52 7.15 5.02
CA ASN A 71 -13.48 8.18 4.97
C ASN A 71 -13.10 8.76 6.35
N ARG A 72 -14.09 9.00 7.22
CA ARG A 72 -13.89 9.67 8.51
C ARG A 72 -13.20 8.75 9.51
N SER A 73 -13.42 7.45 9.42
CA SER A 73 -12.76 6.48 10.27
C SER A 73 -11.33 6.21 9.81
N TYR A 74 -11.10 6.06 8.51
CA TYR A 74 -9.80 5.65 7.98
C TYR A 74 -8.76 6.76 7.87
N TYR A 75 -9.15 8.02 7.69
CA TYR A 75 -8.21 9.13 7.48
C TYR A 75 -8.34 10.19 8.56
N TRP A 76 -7.22 10.86 8.86
CA TRP A 76 -7.24 12.10 9.62
C TRP A 76 -7.83 13.22 8.77
N VAL A 77 -9.09 13.54 9.02
CA VAL A 77 -9.83 14.63 8.35
C VAL A 77 -9.85 15.86 9.25
N ARG A 78 -9.51 17.01 8.69
CA ARG A 78 -9.55 18.33 9.32
C ARG A 78 -11.00 18.83 9.45
N GLU A 79 -11.22 19.86 10.25
CA GLU A 79 -12.57 20.45 10.42
C GLU A 79 -13.16 21.01 9.12
N ASP A 80 -12.31 21.47 8.18
CA ASP A 80 -12.70 21.97 6.86
C ASP A 80 -12.97 20.86 5.83
N GLY A 81 -12.86 19.58 6.24
CA GLY A 81 -13.11 18.43 5.39
C GLY A 81 -11.92 17.97 4.55
N ASP A 82 -10.80 18.71 4.58
CA ASP A 82 -9.55 18.33 3.92
C ASP A 82 -8.75 17.31 4.75
N TYR A 83 -7.75 16.66 4.16
CA TYR A 83 -6.92 15.70 4.87
C TYR A 83 -5.76 16.37 5.62
N HIS A 84 -5.41 15.79 6.77
CA HIS A 84 -4.09 16.03 7.34
C HIS A 84 -3.03 15.32 6.49
N ASN A 85 -2.15 16.10 5.85
CA ASN A 85 -1.07 15.57 5.01
C ASN A 85 0.28 15.50 5.76
N TRP A 86 0.32 14.80 6.90
CA TRP A 86 1.55 14.64 7.70
C TRP A 86 2.60 13.75 7.01
N THR A 87 2.15 12.87 6.11
CA THR A 87 3.02 11.98 5.33
C THR A 87 3.70 12.70 4.16
N GLY A 88 3.13 13.82 3.69
CA GLY A 88 3.52 14.46 2.44
C GLY A 88 2.94 13.78 1.19
N CYS A 89 2.06 12.79 1.33
CA CYS A 89 1.52 11.97 0.23
C CYS A 89 0.03 12.23 -0.07
N GLY A 90 -0.58 13.25 0.56
CA GLY A 90 -1.95 13.70 0.33
C GLY A 90 -2.95 13.28 1.41
N ASN A 91 -2.76 12.11 2.02
CA ASN A 91 -3.54 11.66 3.17
C ASN A 91 -2.66 11.09 4.28
N THR A 92 -3.23 10.99 5.48
CA THR A 92 -2.66 10.25 6.60
C THR A 92 -3.71 9.30 7.16
N LEU A 93 -3.36 8.02 7.29
CA LEU A 93 -4.23 7.02 7.92
C LEU A 93 -4.39 7.31 9.41
N ASN A 94 -5.61 7.11 9.91
CA ASN A 94 -5.94 7.19 11.33
C ASN A 94 -5.74 5.80 11.97
N LEU A 95 -4.55 5.59 12.55
CA LEU A 95 -4.09 4.33 13.14
C LEU A 95 -4.49 4.18 14.62
#